data_AF-A0A3D0XZ73-F1
#
_entry.id   AF-A0A3D0XZ73-F1
#
_cell.length_a   1.000
_cell.length_b   1.000
_cell.length_c   1.000
_cell.angle_alpha   90.00
_cell.angle_beta   90.00
_cell.angle_gamma   90.00
#
_symmetry.space_group_name_H-M   'P 1'
#
loop_
_entity.id
_entity.type
_entity.pdbx_description
1 polymer ?
#
loop_
_entity_poly.entity_id
_entity_poly.type
_entity_poly.pdbx_seq_one_letter_code
_entity_poly.pdbx_strand_id
1 'polypeptide(L)'
;MSRSGIVNVRMVITEEKIISNIDKIQKLINPNNKKQIIQLEEDTYFKDLIESVKSYIIEYPKKKNFPSSVYNAAYSLVETSIKQFEENTKKVENLIKQREQNIILAGELTDLINAVNSKEEGWKDKVEAASSKFSEDIIENLGVVGRCKGKTSQRYQDAMKILNAKVTNLESNLYIEIDMERLEDSSRALSYIGIEVSDALKLIPAPEEIENVVDTQEVQNVNVENVATTEVQKTNVTKSDKNEAENIQVANANIPASDE
;
A
#
# COMPACT_ATOMS: atom_id res chain seq x y z
N MET A 1 -7.88 11.92 58.06
CA MET A 1 -7.82 11.04 56.88
C MET A 1 -8.81 11.56 55.84
N SER A 2 -8.33 12.28 54.83
CA SER A 2 -9.16 12.75 53.71
C SER A 2 -9.28 11.62 52.68
N ARG A 3 -10.50 11.25 52.31
CA ARG A 3 -10.78 10.26 51.26
C ARG A 3 -10.25 10.82 49.94
N SER A 4 -9.18 10.20 49.41
CA SER A 4 -8.76 10.42 48.04
C SER A 4 -9.85 9.84 47.14
N GLY A 5 -10.62 10.72 46.49
CA GLY A 5 -11.59 10.32 45.49
C GLY A 5 -10.83 9.72 44.31
N ILE A 6 -11.12 8.45 43.99
CA ILE A 6 -10.68 7.84 42.74
C ILE A 6 -11.37 8.63 41.62
N VAL A 7 -10.63 9.56 41.01
CA VAL A 7 -11.06 10.26 39.81
C VAL A 7 -10.99 9.22 38.70
N ASN A 8 -12.15 8.82 38.17
CA ASN A 8 -12.23 8.09 36.92
C ASN A 8 -11.72 9.03 35.82
N VAL A 9 -10.41 8.99 35.53
CA VAL A 9 -9.84 9.61 34.35
C VAL A 9 -10.30 8.76 33.17
N ARG A 10 -11.47 9.07 32.60
CA ARG A 10 -11.75 8.67 31.22
C ARG A 10 -10.65 9.30 30.39
N MET A 11 -9.74 8.49 29.86
CA MET A 11 -8.71 8.94 28.93
C MET A 11 -9.45 9.42 27.67
N VAL A 12 -9.78 10.71 27.60
CA VAL A 12 -10.42 11.31 26.43
C VAL A 12 -9.38 11.26 25.32
N ILE A 13 -9.60 10.40 24.33
CA ILE A 13 -8.74 10.35 23.15
C ILE A 13 -8.91 11.69 22.40
N THR A 14 -7.82 12.40 22.17
CA THR A 14 -7.82 13.69 21.46
C THR A 14 -7.94 13.49 19.95
N GLU A 15 -8.39 14.53 19.24
CA GLU A 15 -8.51 14.50 17.77
C GLU A 15 -7.17 14.17 17.10
N GLU A 16 -6.09 14.80 17.58
CA GLU A 16 -4.71 14.55 17.12
C GLU A 16 -4.30 13.09 17.27
N LYS A 17 -4.75 12.43 18.34
CA LYS A 17 -4.43 11.03 18.59
C LYS A 17 -5.14 10.11 17.59
N ILE A 18 -6.39 10.42 17.23
CA ILE A 18 -7.15 9.65 16.25
C ILE A 18 -6.59 9.84 14.85
N ILE A 19 -6.25 11.07 14.46
CA ILE A 19 -5.56 11.36 13.19
C ILE A 19 -4.25 10.57 13.12
N SER A 20 -3.45 10.58 14.20
CA SER A 20 -2.22 9.79 14.28
C SER A 20 -2.46 8.27 14.17
N ASN A 21 -3.56 7.77 14.72
CA ASN A 21 -3.93 6.36 14.60
C ASN A 21 -4.35 6.01 13.15
N ILE A 22 -5.11 6.88 12.48
CA ILE A 22 -5.46 6.75 11.05
C ILE A 22 -4.19 6.71 10.19
N ASP A 23 -3.22 7.61 10.41
CA ASP A 23 -1.95 7.62 9.68
C ASP A 23 -1.16 6.31 9.86
N LYS A 24 -1.20 5.73 11.06
CA LYS A 24 -0.55 4.44 11.33
C LYS A 24 -1.24 3.31 10.59
N ILE A 25 -2.57 3.27 10.59
CA ILE A 25 -3.35 2.30 9.82
C ILE A 25 -2.98 2.41 8.34
N GLN A 26 -2.97 3.62 7.77
CA GLN A 26 -2.60 3.86 6.37
C GLN A 26 -1.18 3.35 6.04
N LYS A 27 -0.22 3.51 6.96
CA LYS A 27 1.14 2.98 6.78
C LYS A 27 1.19 1.45 6.84
N LEU A 28 0.36 0.82 7.67
CA LEU A 28 0.30 -0.63 7.79
C LEU A 28 -0.31 -1.29 6.53
N ILE A 29 -1.35 -0.68 5.96
CA ILE A 29 -2.02 -1.21 4.76
C ILE A 29 -1.35 -0.82 3.45
N ASN A 30 -0.30 0.01 3.49
CA ASN A 30 0.39 0.45 2.28
C ASN A 30 1.11 -0.74 1.61
N PRO A 31 0.77 -1.09 0.36
CA PRO A 31 1.38 -2.23 -0.35
C PRO A 31 2.89 -2.07 -0.57
N ASN A 32 3.42 -0.84 -0.52
CA ASN A 32 4.84 -0.56 -0.74
C ASN A 32 5.68 -0.60 0.56
N ASN A 33 5.07 -0.91 1.71
CA ASN A 33 5.79 -0.91 2.97
C ASN A 33 6.70 -2.15 3.10
N LYS A 34 8.00 -1.92 3.36
CA LYS A 34 9.01 -2.98 3.49
C LYS A 34 8.77 -3.95 4.66
N LYS A 35 7.98 -3.57 5.66
CA LYS A 35 7.60 -4.41 6.82
C LYS A 35 6.14 -4.84 6.71
N GLN A 36 5.75 -5.41 5.58
CA GLN A 36 4.41 -5.94 5.40
C GLN A 36 4.20 -7.08 6.42
N ILE A 37 3.41 -6.81 7.46
CA ILE A 37 2.97 -7.86 8.39
C ILE A 37 1.83 -8.57 7.68
N ILE A 38 2.03 -9.85 7.41
CA ILE A 38 1.01 -10.75 6.86
C ILE A 38 0.06 -11.08 8.03
N GLN A 39 -1.25 -11.14 7.80
CA GLN A 39 -2.30 -11.27 8.83
C GLN A 39 -2.57 -10.04 9.71
N LEU A 40 -2.61 -8.84 9.11
CA LEU A 40 -3.00 -7.62 9.83
C LEU A 40 -4.37 -7.73 10.52
N GLU A 41 -5.32 -8.49 9.95
CA GLU A 41 -6.62 -8.68 10.60
C GLU A 41 -6.49 -9.42 11.92
N GLU A 42 -5.52 -10.31 12.13
CA GLU A 42 -5.36 -11.03 13.41
C GLU A 42 -4.50 -10.25 14.42
N ASP A 43 -3.82 -9.20 13.97
CA ASP A 43 -2.94 -8.37 14.80
C ASP A 43 -3.76 -7.51 15.78
N THR A 44 -3.53 -7.75 17.07
CA THR A 44 -4.25 -7.04 18.15
C THR A 44 -4.01 -5.55 18.09
N TYR A 45 -2.79 -5.11 17.75
CA TYR A 45 -2.46 -3.69 17.66
C TYR A 45 -3.21 -3.02 16.50
N PHE A 46 -3.33 -3.67 15.35
CA PHE A 46 -4.14 -3.20 14.24
C PHE A 46 -5.62 -3.10 14.61
N LYS A 47 -6.20 -4.14 15.24
CA LYS A 47 -7.59 -4.10 15.74
C LYS A 47 -7.82 -2.96 16.71
N ASP A 48 -6.90 -2.76 17.66
CA ASP A 48 -6.98 -1.68 18.66
C ASP A 48 -6.96 -0.29 18.00
N LEU A 49 -6.15 -0.11 16.95
CA LEU A 49 -6.14 1.14 16.18
C LEU A 49 -7.51 1.38 15.51
N ILE A 50 -8.09 0.38 14.86
CA ILE A 50 -9.40 0.49 14.22
C ILE A 50 -10.51 0.74 15.24
N GLU A 51 -10.51 0.00 16.34
CA GLU A 51 -11.50 0.15 17.41
C GLU A 51 -11.38 1.54 18.06
N SER A 52 -10.17 2.09 18.20
CA SER A 52 -9.99 3.45 18.70
C SER A 52 -10.61 4.51 17.79
N VAL A 53 -10.49 4.34 16.46
CA VAL A 53 -11.10 5.23 15.46
C VAL A 53 -12.62 5.08 15.50
N LYS A 54 -13.12 3.86 15.49
CA LYS A 54 -14.55 3.54 15.57
C LYS A 54 -15.20 4.08 16.84
N SER A 55 -14.63 3.78 18.00
CA SER A 55 -15.12 4.27 19.29
C SER A 55 -15.14 5.80 19.32
N TYR A 56 -14.13 6.47 18.79
CA TYR A 56 -14.14 7.94 18.68
C TYR A 56 -15.28 8.45 17.79
N ILE A 57 -15.47 7.84 16.61
CA ILE A 57 -16.56 8.22 15.69
C ILE A 57 -17.94 8.01 16.34
N ILE A 58 -18.15 6.90 17.06
CA ILE A 58 -19.45 6.54 17.68
C ILE A 58 -19.71 7.29 18.99
N GLU A 59 -18.69 7.63 19.78
CA GLU A 59 -18.86 8.31 21.08
C GLU A 59 -18.97 9.83 20.94
N TYR A 60 -18.41 10.42 19.89
CA TYR A 60 -18.44 11.87 19.65
C TYR A 60 -19.79 12.48 19.16
N PRO A 61 -20.83 11.75 18.67
CA PRO A 61 -22.08 12.38 18.22
C PRO A 61 -22.99 12.84 19.36
N LYS A 62 -22.54 12.78 20.63
CA LYS A 62 -23.27 13.38 21.78
C LYS A 62 -22.90 14.84 22.06
N LYS A 63 -21.97 15.44 21.30
CA LYS A 63 -21.56 16.84 21.44
C LYS A 63 -21.60 17.54 20.08
N LYS A 64 -22.04 18.81 20.09
CA LYS A 64 -22.23 19.65 18.89
C LYS A 64 -21.02 19.59 17.94
N ASN A 65 -21.33 19.39 16.66
CA ASN A 65 -20.48 19.29 15.46
C ASN A 65 -19.24 18.39 15.56
N PHE A 66 -19.19 17.35 14.72
CA PHE A 66 -18.05 16.43 14.64
C PHE A 66 -16.85 17.12 13.97
N PRO A 67 -15.58 16.85 14.35
CA PRO A 67 -14.44 17.52 13.76
C PRO A 67 -14.25 17.13 12.29
N SER A 68 -14.29 18.11 11.39
CA SER A 68 -14.16 17.87 9.94
C SER A 68 -12.81 17.23 9.57
N SER A 69 -11.74 17.51 10.32
CA SER A 69 -10.42 16.91 10.13
C SER A 69 -10.45 15.39 10.32
N VAL A 70 -11.07 14.92 11.40
CA VAL A 70 -11.20 13.49 11.71
C VAL A 70 -12.15 12.82 10.70
N TYR A 71 -13.23 13.50 10.32
CA TYR A 71 -14.19 12.99 9.33
C TYR A 71 -13.52 12.75 7.97
N ASN A 72 -12.80 13.76 7.47
CA ASN A 72 -12.11 13.69 6.19
C ASN A 72 -11.00 12.63 6.20
N ALA A 73 -10.25 12.52 7.30
CA ALA A 73 -9.21 11.50 7.45
C ALA A 73 -9.80 10.08 7.46
N ALA A 74 -10.90 9.85 8.17
CA ALA A 74 -11.57 8.56 8.22
C ALA A 74 -12.20 8.20 6.86
N TYR A 75 -12.82 9.16 6.18
CA TYR A 75 -13.36 8.96 4.83
C TYR A 75 -12.25 8.61 3.83
N SER A 76 -11.14 9.35 3.86
CA SER A 76 -9.97 9.09 3.01
C SER A 76 -9.35 7.71 3.29
N LEU A 77 -9.33 7.27 4.56
CA LEU A 77 -8.90 5.92 4.93
C LEU A 77 -9.80 4.86 4.30
N VAL A 78 -11.13 5.02 4.37
CA VAL A 78 -12.08 4.08 3.77
C VAL A 78 -11.95 4.06 2.24
N GLU A 79 -11.89 5.22 1.60
CA GLU A 79 -11.72 5.33 0.14
C GLU A 79 -10.43 4.65 -0.34
N THR A 80 -9.31 4.92 0.33
CA THR A 80 -8.03 4.28 0.03
C THR A 80 -8.11 2.77 0.22
N SER A 81 -8.82 2.31 1.26
CA SER A 81 -8.98 0.88 1.55
C SER A 81 -9.81 0.18 0.48
N ILE A 82 -10.91 0.79 0.03
CA ILE A 82 -11.76 0.27 -1.05
C ILE A 82 -10.96 0.19 -2.36
N LYS A 83 -10.26 1.27 -2.71
CA LYS A 83 -9.44 1.29 -3.94
C LYS A 83 -8.38 0.18 -3.92
N GLN A 84 -7.68 0.01 -2.80
CA GLN A 84 -6.66 -1.04 -2.68
C GLN A 84 -7.28 -2.44 -2.74
N PHE A 85 -8.48 -2.63 -2.18
CA PHE A 85 -9.22 -3.88 -2.26
C PHE A 85 -9.62 -4.22 -3.71
N GLU A 86 -10.08 -3.24 -4.49
CA GLU A 86 -10.36 -3.42 -5.92
C GLU A 86 -9.11 -3.78 -6.72
N GLU A 87 -7.98 -3.12 -6.45
CA GLU A 87 -6.70 -3.44 -7.06
C GLU A 87 -6.23 -4.86 -6.73
N ASN A 88 -6.40 -5.28 -5.47
CA ASN A 88 -6.08 -6.65 -5.06
C ASN A 88 -6.99 -7.67 -5.75
N THR A 89 -8.28 -7.38 -5.88
CA THR A 89 -9.23 -8.24 -6.60
C THR A 89 -8.79 -8.45 -8.06
N LYS A 90 -8.36 -7.40 -8.76
CA LYS A 90 -7.81 -7.50 -10.13
C LYS A 90 -6.54 -8.34 -10.19
N LYS A 91 -5.65 -8.22 -9.21
CA LYS A 91 -4.42 -9.03 -9.13
C LYS A 91 -4.76 -10.50 -8.90
N VAL A 92 -5.68 -10.81 -8.00
CA VAL A 92 -6.17 -12.17 -7.76
C VAL A 92 -6.77 -12.76 -9.04
N GLU A 93 -7.59 -12.00 -9.78
CA GLU A 93 -8.15 -12.48 -11.06
C GLU A 93 -7.05 -12.83 -12.07
N ASN A 94 -6.01 -12.01 -12.18
CA ASN A 94 -4.87 -12.29 -13.07
C ASN A 94 -4.09 -13.53 -12.63
N LEU A 95 -3.88 -13.72 -11.32
CA LEU A 95 -3.24 -14.92 -10.76
C LEU A 95 -4.06 -16.18 -11.03
N ILE A 96 -5.39 -16.10 -10.94
CA ILE A 96 -6.30 -17.21 -11.27
C ILE A 96 -6.17 -17.57 -12.75
N LYS A 97 -6.19 -16.59 -13.66
CA LYS A 97 -6.00 -16.83 -15.10
C LYS A 97 -4.65 -17.48 -15.41
N GLN A 98 -3.58 -17.03 -14.75
CA GLN A 98 -2.26 -17.64 -14.88
C GLN A 98 -2.24 -19.09 -14.37
N ARG A 99 -2.88 -19.35 -13.22
CA ARG A 99 -3.01 -20.71 -12.68
C ARG A 99 -3.75 -21.63 -13.64
N GLU A 100 -4.86 -21.16 -14.22
CA GLU A 100 -5.64 -21.92 -15.19
C GLU A 100 -4.80 -22.24 -16.45
N GLN A 101 -4.08 -21.24 -16.98
CA GLN A 101 -3.14 -21.45 -18.09
C GLN A 101 -2.04 -22.46 -17.74
N ASN A 102 -1.48 -22.41 -16.53
CA ASN A 102 -0.46 -23.35 -16.10
C ASN A 102 -1.01 -24.78 -15.98
N ILE A 103 -2.24 -24.96 -15.49
CA ILE A 103 -2.91 -26.27 -15.45
C ILE A 103 -3.10 -26.83 -16.87
N ILE A 104 -3.54 -25.99 -17.81
CA ILE A 104 -3.68 -26.39 -19.23
C ILE A 104 -2.32 -26.82 -19.79
N LEU A 105 -1.27 -26.02 -19.59
CA LEU A 105 0.08 -26.33 -20.05
C LEU A 105 0.65 -27.60 -19.39
N ALA A 106 0.33 -27.86 -18.12
CA ALA A 106 0.72 -29.09 -17.44
C ALA A 106 0.06 -30.32 -18.08
N GLY A 107 -1.24 -30.24 -18.39
CA GLY A 107 -1.97 -31.28 -19.10
C GLY A 107 -1.39 -31.54 -20.49
N GLU A 108 -1.20 -30.49 -21.28
CA GLU A 108 -0.60 -30.58 -22.62
C GLU A 108 0.81 -31.19 -22.58
N LEU A 109 1.64 -30.79 -21.60
CA LEU A 109 2.98 -31.33 -21.42
C LEU A 109 2.94 -32.81 -21.03
N THR A 110 2.01 -33.20 -20.16
CA THR A 110 1.82 -34.60 -19.75
C THR A 110 1.42 -35.47 -20.93
N ASP A 111 0.50 -35.00 -21.77
CA ASP A 111 0.09 -35.69 -22.99
C ASP A 111 1.25 -35.82 -23.99
N LEU A 112 2.05 -34.76 -24.15
CA LEU A 112 3.26 -34.78 -24.99
C LEU A 112 4.29 -35.77 -24.45
N ILE A 113 4.58 -35.76 -23.14
CA ILE A 113 5.49 -36.71 -22.50
C ILE A 113 5.02 -38.15 -22.77
N ASN A 114 3.72 -38.42 -22.62
CA ASN A 114 3.14 -39.73 -22.87
C ASN A 114 3.30 -40.15 -24.33
N ALA A 115 2.95 -39.28 -25.29
CA ALA A 115 3.07 -39.55 -26.72
C ALA A 115 4.52 -39.82 -27.15
N VAL A 116 5.46 -39.05 -26.61
CA VAL A 116 6.90 -39.20 -26.87
C VAL A 116 7.43 -40.51 -26.23
N ASN A 117 6.99 -40.83 -25.02
CA ASN A 117 7.42 -42.02 -24.28
C ASN A 117 6.85 -43.33 -24.86
N SER A 118 5.62 -43.28 -25.39
CA SER A 118 4.96 -44.39 -26.11
C SER A 118 5.42 -44.49 -27.56
N LYS A 119 6.06 -43.43 -28.10
CA LYS A 119 6.45 -43.28 -29.50
C LYS A 119 5.25 -43.39 -30.44
N GLU A 120 4.16 -42.74 -30.06
CA GLU A 120 2.96 -42.58 -30.90
C GLU A 120 3.33 -42.06 -32.29
N GLU A 121 2.60 -42.51 -33.30
CA GLU A 121 2.76 -41.99 -34.64
C GLU A 121 2.55 -40.46 -34.66
N GLY A 122 3.43 -39.73 -35.35
CA GLY A 122 3.39 -38.27 -35.40
C GLY A 122 3.88 -37.55 -34.13
N TRP A 123 4.50 -38.24 -33.15
CA TRP A 123 5.00 -37.57 -31.93
C TRP A 123 5.99 -36.42 -32.21
N LYS A 124 6.77 -36.52 -33.29
CA LYS A 124 7.73 -35.48 -33.68
C LYS A 124 7.02 -34.19 -34.07
N ASP A 125 5.95 -34.29 -34.85
CA ASP A 125 5.16 -33.15 -35.31
C ASP A 125 4.45 -32.49 -34.11
N LYS A 126 3.96 -33.32 -33.16
CA LYS A 126 3.40 -32.82 -31.88
C LYS A 126 4.44 -32.02 -31.08
N VAL A 127 5.69 -32.51 -30.98
CA VAL A 127 6.78 -31.80 -30.29
C VAL A 127 7.16 -30.52 -31.02
N GLU A 128 7.19 -30.51 -32.35
CA GLU A 128 7.49 -29.32 -33.14
C GLU A 128 6.43 -28.22 -32.91
N ALA A 129 5.14 -28.57 -32.97
CA ALA A 129 4.03 -27.66 -32.68
C ALA A 129 4.09 -27.08 -31.25
N ALA A 130 4.58 -27.86 -30.29
CA ALA A 130 4.71 -27.47 -28.89
C ALA A 130 5.80 -26.40 -28.64
N SER A 131 6.71 -26.17 -29.59
CA SER A 131 7.79 -25.18 -29.47
C SER A 131 7.30 -23.73 -29.33
N SER A 132 6.04 -23.47 -29.71
CA SER A 132 5.39 -22.17 -29.51
C SER A 132 4.94 -21.93 -28.05
N LYS A 133 4.78 -23.01 -27.26
CA LYS A 133 4.20 -22.98 -25.91
C LYS A 133 5.21 -23.27 -24.81
N PHE A 134 6.21 -24.11 -25.10
CA PHE A 134 7.22 -24.52 -24.13
C PHE A 134 8.60 -23.97 -24.50
N SER A 135 9.46 -23.79 -23.49
CA SER A 135 10.84 -23.37 -23.69
C SER A 135 11.65 -24.42 -24.45
N GLU A 136 12.69 -23.97 -25.15
CA GLU A 136 13.59 -24.81 -25.93
C GLU A 136 14.14 -26.00 -25.12
N ASP A 137 14.55 -25.79 -23.87
CA ASP A 137 15.01 -26.85 -22.96
C ASP A 137 13.96 -27.98 -22.78
N ILE A 138 12.68 -27.65 -22.68
CA ILE A 138 11.61 -28.66 -22.56
C ILE A 138 11.45 -29.43 -23.87
N ILE A 139 11.51 -28.73 -25.00
CA ILE A 139 11.44 -29.34 -26.34
C ILE A 139 12.62 -30.27 -26.57
N GLU A 140 13.84 -29.86 -26.18
CA GLU A 140 15.03 -30.69 -26.27
C GLU A 140 14.90 -31.97 -25.46
N ASN A 141 14.45 -31.86 -24.20
CA ASN A 141 14.24 -32.99 -23.32
C ASN A 141 13.15 -33.95 -23.85
N LEU A 142 12.05 -33.44 -24.40
CA LEU A 142 11.07 -34.26 -25.12
C LEU A 142 11.72 -35.01 -26.29
N GLY A 143 12.51 -34.30 -27.11
CA GLY A 143 13.26 -34.90 -28.21
C GLY A 143 14.24 -35.98 -27.76
N VAL A 144 14.86 -35.83 -26.58
CA VAL A 144 15.74 -36.85 -25.98
C VAL A 144 14.95 -38.10 -25.61
N VAL A 145 13.82 -37.96 -24.92
CA VAL A 145 12.96 -39.09 -24.50
C VAL A 145 12.51 -39.89 -25.72
N GLY A 146 12.04 -39.23 -26.79
CA GLY A 146 11.52 -39.91 -27.98
C GLY A 146 12.60 -40.61 -28.83
N ARG A 147 13.82 -40.07 -28.85
CA ARG A 147 14.96 -40.67 -29.59
C ARG A 147 15.63 -41.82 -28.82
N CYS A 148 15.46 -41.90 -27.51
CA CYS A 148 16.06 -42.97 -26.71
C CYS A 148 15.50 -44.35 -27.10
N LYS A 149 16.40 -45.33 -27.28
CA LYS A 149 16.01 -46.71 -27.61
C LYS A 149 15.41 -47.45 -26.41
N GLY A 150 15.75 -47.04 -25.19
CA GLY A 150 15.26 -47.67 -23.95
C GLY A 150 15.19 -46.69 -22.79
N LYS A 151 14.44 -47.08 -21.76
CA LYS A 151 14.12 -46.24 -20.59
C LYS A 151 15.18 -46.29 -19.48
N THR A 152 16.18 -47.15 -19.59
CA THR A 152 17.22 -47.36 -18.57
C THR A 152 18.42 -46.44 -18.71
N SER A 153 18.54 -45.74 -19.85
CA SER A 153 19.69 -44.84 -20.06
C SER A 153 19.61 -43.64 -19.13
N GLN A 154 20.76 -43.21 -18.59
CA GLN A 154 20.86 -42.04 -17.72
C GLN A 154 20.24 -40.79 -18.38
N ARG A 155 20.54 -40.59 -19.67
CA ARG A 155 20.02 -39.48 -20.46
C ARG A 155 18.49 -39.45 -20.54
N TYR A 156 17.85 -40.62 -20.67
CA TYR A 156 16.38 -40.71 -20.63
C TYR A 156 15.85 -40.36 -19.24
N GLN A 157 16.46 -40.92 -18.20
CA GLN A 157 16.03 -40.71 -16.81
C GLN A 157 16.13 -39.24 -16.40
N ASP A 158 17.21 -38.57 -16.78
CA ASP A 158 17.41 -37.15 -16.48
C ASP A 158 16.42 -36.27 -17.24
N ALA A 159 16.19 -36.54 -18.54
CA ALA A 159 15.18 -35.83 -19.31
C ALA A 159 13.77 -36.02 -18.73
N MET A 160 13.41 -37.24 -18.34
CA MET A 160 12.11 -37.53 -17.72
C MET A 160 11.95 -36.80 -16.38
N LYS A 161 13.00 -36.70 -15.57
CA LYS A 161 12.97 -35.93 -14.31
C LYS A 161 12.74 -34.44 -14.55
N ILE A 162 13.43 -33.84 -15.52
CA ILE A 162 13.25 -32.42 -15.87
C ILE A 162 11.82 -32.16 -16.32
N LEU A 163 11.28 -33.01 -17.20
CA LEU A 163 9.93 -32.90 -17.72
C LEU A 163 8.88 -33.05 -16.60
N ASN A 164 8.99 -34.07 -15.75
CA ASN A 164 8.09 -34.28 -14.62
C ASN A 164 8.18 -33.15 -13.58
N ALA A 165 9.38 -32.62 -13.34
CA ALA A 165 9.55 -31.47 -12.46
C ALA A 165 8.86 -30.23 -13.05
N LYS A 166 8.93 -30.02 -14.37
CA LYS A 166 8.21 -28.94 -15.04
C LYS A 166 6.70 -29.09 -14.93
N VAL A 167 6.16 -30.29 -15.15
CA VAL A 167 4.73 -30.59 -14.93
C VAL A 167 4.34 -30.27 -13.49
N THR A 168 5.09 -30.79 -12.50
CA THR A 168 4.83 -30.56 -11.08
C THR A 168 4.84 -29.08 -10.72
N ASN A 169 5.77 -28.29 -11.28
CA ASN A 169 5.83 -26.85 -11.06
C ASN A 169 4.62 -26.11 -11.67
N LEU A 170 4.17 -26.54 -12.85
CA LEU A 170 2.98 -25.99 -13.51
C LEU A 170 1.68 -26.39 -12.80
N GLU A 171 1.61 -27.56 -12.16
CA GLU A 171 0.43 -28.00 -11.40
C GLU A 171 0.39 -27.39 -10.01
N SER A 172 1.50 -27.47 -9.26
CA SER A 172 1.58 -26.99 -7.88
C SER A 172 1.32 -25.50 -7.77
N ASN A 173 1.76 -24.70 -8.75
CA ASN A 173 1.54 -23.25 -8.77
C ASN A 173 1.91 -22.55 -7.44
N LEU A 174 2.90 -23.09 -6.70
CA LEU A 174 3.17 -22.69 -5.31
C LEU A 174 3.38 -21.18 -5.15
N TYR A 175 4.09 -20.54 -6.08
CA TYR A 175 4.29 -19.09 -6.07
C TYR A 175 2.97 -18.31 -6.21
N ILE A 176 2.09 -18.76 -7.10
CA ILE A 176 0.77 -18.15 -7.31
C ILE A 176 -0.09 -18.34 -6.05
N GLU A 177 -0.04 -19.51 -5.44
CA GLU A 177 -0.79 -19.80 -4.21
C GLU A 177 -0.37 -18.89 -3.05
N ILE A 178 0.94 -18.78 -2.81
CA ILE A 178 1.49 -17.88 -1.78
C ILE A 178 1.12 -16.42 -2.06
N ASP A 179 1.20 -15.98 -3.31
CA ASP A 179 0.84 -14.60 -3.69
C ASP A 179 -0.66 -14.34 -3.53
N MET A 180 -1.52 -15.32 -3.86
CA MET A 180 -2.97 -15.23 -3.62
C MET A 180 -3.30 -15.15 -2.13
N GLU A 181 -2.68 -15.99 -1.28
CA GLU A 181 -2.88 -15.99 0.17
C GLU A 181 -2.52 -14.62 0.78
N ARG A 182 -1.38 -14.06 0.37
CA ARG A 182 -0.95 -12.73 0.82
C ARG A 182 -1.92 -11.62 0.40
N LEU A 183 -2.41 -11.68 -0.84
CA LEU A 183 -3.42 -10.73 -1.32
C LEU A 183 -4.75 -10.91 -0.59
N GLU A 184 -5.13 -12.14 -0.26
CA GLU A 184 -6.34 -12.44 0.51
C GLU A 184 -6.25 -11.85 1.92
N ASP A 185 -5.16 -12.09 2.64
CA ASP A 185 -4.94 -11.53 3.99
C ASP A 185 -4.97 -10.00 3.98
N SER A 186 -4.31 -9.38 3.00
CA SER A 186 -4.38 -7.93 2.81
C SER A 186 -5.80 -7.46 2.53
N SER A 187 -6.53 -8.17 1.67
CA SER A 187 -7.92 -7.84 1.30
C SER A 187 -8.87 -8.00 2.49
N ARG A 188 -8.65 -8.99 3.37
CA ARG A 188 -9.41 -9.17 4.61
C ARG A 188 -9.23 -7.97 5.55
N ALA A 189 -8.00 -7.50 5.74
CA ALA A 189 -7.72 -6.32 6.56
C ALA A 189 -8.32 -5.02 5.96
N LEU A 190 -8.23 -4.85 4.64
CA LEU A 190 -8.83 -3.71 3.93
C LEU A 190 -10.36 -3.72 4.03
N SER A 191 -10.97 -4.90 3.90
CA SER A 191 -12.41 -5.10 4.09
C SER A 191 -12.83 -4.79 5.53
N TYR A 192 -12.06 -5.22 6.52
CA TYR A 192 -12.32 -4.91 7.93
C TYR A 192 -12.34 -3.40 8.20
N ILE A 193 -11.36 -2.65 7.67
CA ILE A 193 -11.37 -1.17 7.74
C ILE A 193 -12.63 -0.61 7.07
N GLY A 194 -12.90 -1.06 5.84
CA GLY A 194 -14.02 -0.58 5.05
C GLY A 194 -15.37 -0.79 5.75
N ILE A 195 -15.55 -1.91 6.46
CA ILE A 195 -16.78 -2.20 7.20
C ILE A 195 -16.83 -1.37 8.49
N GLU A 196 -15.84 -1.55 9.38
CA GLU A 196 -15.90 -0.99 10.73
C GLU A 196 -15.89 0.54 10.75
N VAL A 197 -15.08 1.17 9.91
CA VAL A 197 -14.97 2.64 9.84
C VAL A 197 -16.13 3.23 9.05
N SER A 198 -16.56 2.62 7.94
CA SER A 198 -17.71 3.13 7.17
C SER A 198 -19.00 3.04 7.97
N ASP A 199 -19.24 1.93 8.67
CA ASP A 199 -20.45 1.76 9.47
C ASP A 199 -20.49 2.77 10.63
N ALA A 200 -19.35 3.08 11.25
CA ALA A 200 -19.26 4.15 12.23
C ALA A 200 -19.57 5.52 11.61
N LEU A 201 -19.02 5.83 10.43
CA LEU A 201 -19.25 7.09 9.72
C LEU A 201 -20.73 7.29 9.32
N LYS A 202 -21.45 6.22 8.98
CA LYS A 202 -22.90 6.29 8.65
C LYS A 202 -23.76 6.73 9.84
N LEU A 203 -23.29 6.55 11.07
CA LEU A 203 -24.03 6.89 12.29
C LEU A 203 -23.91 8.35 12.69
N ILE A 204 -22.99 9.10 12.06
CA ILE A 204 -22.79 10.53 12.31
C ILE A 204 -23.29 11.37 11.14
N PRO A 205 -23.92 12.53 11.39
CA PRO A 205 -24.18 13.48 10.32
C PRO A 205 -22.85 14.01 9.77
N ALA A 206 -22.79 14.26 8.45
CA ALA A 206 -21.65 14.96 7.86
C ALA A 206 -21.49 16.33 8.55
N PRO A 207 -20.26 16.69 8.96
CA PRO A 207 -20.04 17.96 9.64
C PRO A 207 -20.35 19.13 8.71
N GLU A 208 -21.07 20.13 9.20
CA GLU A 208 -21.26 21.38 8.48
C GLU A 208 -19.89 22.05 8.31
N GLU A 209 -19.56 22.48 7.08
CA GLU A 209 -18.36 23.29 6.82
C GLU A 209 -18.53 24.61 7.57
N ILE A 210 -17.92 24.71 8.77
CA ILE A 210 -17.79 25.98 9.44
C ILE A 210 -16.76 26.76 8.62
N GLU A 211 -17.21 27.60 7.68
CA GLU A 211 -16.41 28.72 7.24
C GLU A 211 -15.98 29.46 8.51
N ASN A 212 -14.68 29.47 8.80
CA ASN A 212 -14.14 30.26 9.89
C ASN A 212 -14.40 31.74 9.57
N VAL A 213 -15.57 32.25 9.94
CA VAL A 213 -15.78 33.68 10.10
C VAL A 213 -14.88 34.06 11.26
N VAL A 214 -13.75 34.69 10.92
CA VAL A 214 -12.86 35.32 11.87
C VAL A 214 -13.68 36.40 12.58
N ASP A 215 -14.27 36.07 13.72
CA ASP A 215 -14.81 37.04 14.65
C ASP A 215 -13.63 37.86 15.18
N THR A 216 -13.30 38.95 14.50
CA THR A 216 -12.64 40.10 15.10
C THR A 216 -13.53 40.62 16.21
N GLN A 217 -13.37 40.07 17.42
CA GLN A 217 -13.91 40.68 18.62
C GLN A 217 -13.20 42.01 18.84
N GLU A 218 -13.91 43.08 18.49
CA GLU A 218 -13.65 44.43 18.96
C GLU A 218 -13.48 44.40 20.49
N VAL A 219 -12.28 44.74 20.93
CA VAL A 219 -11.96 44.88 22.35
C VAL A 219 -12.70 46.13 22.85
N GLN A 220 -13.78 45.92 23.59
CA GLN A 220 -14.53 46.98 24.25
C GLN A 220 -13.66 47.69 25.29
N ASN A 221 -13.63 49.02 25.17
CA ASN A 221 -13.02 49.98 26.07
C ASN A 221 -13.41 49.73 27.54
N VAL A 222 -12.40 49.62 28.41
CA VAL A 222 -12.55 49.96 29.84
C VAL A 222 -11.50 51.01 30.19
N ASN A 223 -12.02 52.18 30.53
CA ASN A 223 -11.37 53.41 30.95
C ASN A 223 -10.82 53.27 32.38
N VAL A 224 -9.54 53.61 32.62
CA VAL A 224 -9.04 54.04 33.94
C VAL A 224 -7.97 55.13 33.73
N GLU A 225 -8.30 56.35 34.16
CA GLU A 225 -7.39 57.49 34.34
C GLU A 225 -6.39 57.23 35.49
N ASN A 226 -5.09 57.52 35.28
CA ASN A 226 -4.40 58.61 35.97
C ASN A 226 -2.87 58.70 35.69
N VAL A 227 -2.49 59.83 35.09
CA VAL A 227 -1.40 60.78 35.46
C VAL A 227 0.03 60.28 35.69
N ALA A 228 0.96 60.65 34.77
CA ALA A 228 2.03 61.65 35.03
C ALA A 228 2.98 61.83 33.81
N THR A 229 3.03 63.07 33.29
CA THR A 229 4.20 63.88 32.81
C THR A 229 5.57 63.19 32.74
N THR A 230 6.48 63.35 31.76
CA THR A 230 6.89 64.38 30.76
C THR A 230 7.90 63.60 29.87
N GLU A 231 8.16 63.83 28.58
CA GLU A 231 8.91 64.94 28.00
C GLU A 231 9.23 64.62 26.52
N VAL A 232 9.54 65.66 25.76
CA VAL A 232 9.55 65.78 24.30
C VAL A 232 10.94 65.52 23.71
N GLN A 233 11.04 64.93 22.51
CA GLN A 233 11.97 65.28 21.40
C GLN A 233 11.85 64.22 20.28
N LYS A 234 11.15 64.47 19.15
CA LYS A 234 11.51 65.22 17.93
C LYS A 234 12.78 64.76 17.20
N THR A 235 12.62 64.75 15.87
CA THR A 235 13.59 64.70 14.76
C THR A 235 14.01 63.32 14.27
N ASN A 236 14.13 63.01 12.98
CA ASN A 236 13.72 63.63 11.71
C ASN A 236 14.08 62.58 10.61
N VAL A 237 13.19 62.38 9.62
CA VAL A 237 13.44 62.52 8.16
C VAL A 237 14.70 61.78 7.63
N THR A 238 14.65 60.87 6.65
CA THR A 238 14.36 61.11 5.21
C THR A 238 14.39 59.74 4.50
N LYS A 239 13.29 59.30 3.88
CA LYS A 239 13.07 59.15 2.42
C LYS A 239 14.17 58.37 1.66
N SER A 240 13.77 57.24 1.05
CA SER A 240 13.62 57.03 -0.41
C SER A 240 14.96 56.63 -1.07
N ASP A 241 15.07 55.70 -2.02
CA ASP A 241 14.12 55.02 -2.90
C ASP A 241 14.95 54.00 -3.70
N LYS A 242 14.30 52.95 -4.20
CA LYS A 242 14.54 52.28 -5.52
C LYS A 242 15.82 51.45 -5.70
N ASN A 243 15.69 50.13 -5.83
CA ASN A 243 15.40 49.33 -7.05
C ASN A 243 16.72 48.67 -7.51
N GLU A 244 16.83 47.34 -7.38
CA GLU A 244 16.45 46.36 -8.41
C GLU A 244 17.44 46.36 -9.58
N ALA A 245 18.30 45.35 -9.62
CA ALA A 245 18.48 44.45 -10.77
C ALA A 245 19.79 43.64 -10.65
N GLU A 246 19.60 42.36 -10.89
CA GLU A 246 20.51 41.27 -11.20
C GLU A 246 21.81 41.65 -11.95
N ASN A 247 22.90 40.92 -11.67
CA ASN A 247 23.62 40.25 -12.77
C ASN A 247 24.46 39.05 -12.29
N ILE A 248 24.42 38.02 -13.14
CA ILE A 248 25.16 36.76 -13.15
C ILE A 248 26.44 36.95 -14.00
N GLN A 249 27.36 35.98 -13.89
CA GLN A 249 28.35 35.51 -14.90
C GLN A 249 29.86 35.81 -14.70
N VAL A 250 30.54 34.75 -14.23
CA VAL A 250 31.76 34.03 -14.67
C VAL A 250 33.17 34.66 -14.76
N ALA A 251 34.07 33.79 -14.28
CA ALA A 251 35.33 33.31 -14.87
C ALA A 251 36.57 34.23 -14.86
N ASN A 252 37.64 33.71 -14.25
CA ASN A 252 38.91 33.58 -14.96
C ASN A 252 39.74 32.40 -14.44
N ALA A 253 40.33 31.70 -15.41
CA ALA A 253 41.17 30.51 -15.28
C ALA A 253 42.60 30.84 -14.83
N ASN A 254 43.33 29.83 -14.36
CA ASN A 254 44.78 29.78 -14.61
C ASN A 254 45.31 28.34 -14.67
N ILE A 255 46.04 28.06 -15.75
CA ILE A 255 46.82 26.86 -16.08
C ILE A 255 48.29 27.13 -15.70
N PRO A 256 49.12 26.09 -15.46
CA PRO A 256 50.33 25.89 -16.28
C PRO A 256 50.43 24.40 -16.69
N ALA A 257 50.66 24.00 -17.96
CA ALA A 257 51.88 24.08 -18.79
C ALA A 257 53.14 23.60 -18.03
N SER A 258 53.99 22.70 -18.52
CA SER A 258 54.13 21.97 -19.79
C SER A 258 55.28 20.95 -19.64
N ASP A 259 55.39 20.05 -20.64
CA ASP A 259 56.58 19.30 -21.08
C ASP A 259 57.18 18.27 -20.08
N GLU A 260 57.52 17.02 -20.43
CA GLU A 260 58.10 16.42 -21.64
C GLU A 260 57.72 14.92 -21.71
#